data_AF-A0A3N4HH41-F1
#
_entry.id   AF-A0A3N4HH41-F1
#
_cell.length_a   1.000
_cell.length_b   1.000
_cell.length_c   1.000
_cell.angle_alpha   90.00
_cell.angle_beta   90.00
_cell.angle_gamma   90.00
#
_symmetry.space_group_name_H-M   'P 1'
#
loop_
_entity.id
_entity.type
_entity.pdbx_description
1 polymer ?
#
loop_
_entity_poly.entity_id
_entity_poly.type
_entity_poly.pdbx_seq_one_letter_code
_entity_poly.pdbx_strand_id
1 'polypeptide(L)'
;MITASLILNIVVLIPVCYFMLTNNFRMVKTMGEFTPSRGILLAIYTTILLASIILLLFLDAKLAFALFFMQIVYKLLSPFTVKTIKHPFVISNIFIAVFHLLTIYTMIQADLLQFDILTK
;
A
#
# COMPACT_ATOMS: atom_id res chain seq x y z
N MET A 1 4.85 5.87 -14.28
CA MET A 1 4.02 5.95 -13.05
C MET A 1 4.26 4.80 -12.09
N ILE A 2 4.47 3.56 -12.55
CA ILE A 2 4.80 2.40 -11.69
C ILE A 2 5.93 2.70 -10.69
N THR A 3 7.09 3.17 -11.16
CA THR A 3 8.24 3.50 -10.30
C THR A 3 7.89 4.52 -9.23
N ALA A 4 7.14 5.57 -9.58
CA ALA A 4 6.70 6.59 -8.62
C ALA A 4 5.79 6.00 -7.54
N SER A 5 4.92 5.06 -7.90
CA SER A 5 4.02 4.35 -6.97
C SER A 5 4.76 3.38 -6.05
N LEU A 6 5.78 2.69 -6.56
CA LEU A 6 6.68 1.88 -5.73
C LEU A 6 7.46 2.76 -4.74
N ILE A 7 8.01 3.88 -5.21
CA ILE A 7 8.71 4.86 -4.36
C ILE A 7 7.76 5.43 -3.30
N LEU A 8 6.52 5.77 -3.67
CA LEU A 8 5.51 6.26 -2.72
C LEU A 8 5.27 5.26 -1.60
N ASN A 9 5.12 3.96 -1.93
CA ASN A 9 4.98 2.92 -0.90
C ASN A 9 6.19 2.91 0.03
N ILE A 10 7.40 2.97 -0.52
CA ILE A 10 8.65 2.92 0.27
C ILE A 10 8.75 4.13 1.20
N VAL A 11 8.59 5.34 0.66
CA VAL A 11 8.72 6.60 1.41
C VAL A 11 7.68 6.70 2.52
N VAL A 12 6.47 6.18 2.32
CA VAL A 12 5.42 6.19 3.34
C VAL A 12 5.60 5.04 4.35
N LEU A 13 5.93 3.83 3.89
CA LEU A 13 5.95 2.65 4.76
C LEU A 13 7.19 2.58 5.64
N ILE A 14 8.36 3.06 5.19
CA ILE A 14 9.55 3.12 6.05
C ILE A 14 9.27 3.84 7.39
N PRO A 15 8.80 5.10 7.40
CA PRO A 15 8.53 5.80 8.66
C PRO A 15 7.36 5.18 9.43
N VAL A 16 6.32 4.68 8.75
CA VAL A 16 5.18 4.03 9.41
C VAL A 16 5.62 2.76 10.14
N CYS A 17 6.32 1.86 9.46
CA CYS A 17 6.83 0.63 10.05
C CYS A 17 7.80 0.93 11.19
N TYR A 18 8.69 1.91 11.02
CA TYR A 18 9.62 2.34 12.07
C TYR A 18 8.89 2.81 13.33
N PHE A 19 7.89 3.69 13.19
CA PHE A 19 7.12 4.20 14.34
C PHE A 19 6.25 3.11 14.99
N MET A 20 5.75 2.15 14.21
CA MET A 20 4.99 1.01 14.73
C MET A 20 5.87 0.02 15.51
N LEU A 21 7.09 -0.27 15.00
CA LEU A 21 8.09 -1.12 15.63
C LEU A 21 8.59 -0.55 16.95
N THR A 22 8.83 0.77 17.00
CA THR A 22 9.36 1.45 18.19
C THR A 22 8.28 1.82 19.20
N ASN A 23 7.01 1.49 18.93
CA ASN A 23 5.85 1.92 19.71
C ASN A 23 5.90 3.42 20.07
N ASN A 24 6.26 4.26 19.09
CA ASN A 24 6.52 5.69 19.33
C ASN A 24 5.27 6.39 19.89
N PHE A 25 5.45 7.41 20.75
CA PHE A 25 4.35 8.17 21.36
C PHE A 25 3.34 8.72 20.34
N ARG A 26 3.80 9.13 19.15
CA ARG A 26 2.92 9.59 18.06
C ARG A 26 2.04 8.45 17.56
N MET A 27 2.62 7.25 17.42
CA MET A 27 1.89 6.06 17.00
C MET A 27 0.86 5.66 18.05
N VAL A 28 1.24 5.65 19.32
CA VAL A 28 0.33 5.37 20.45
C VAL A 28 -0.83 6.36 20.48
N LYS A 29 -0.55 7.66 20.31
CA LYS A 29 -1.59 8.70 20.27
C LYS A 29 -2.58 8.51 19.11
N THR A 30 -2.13 7.99 17.97
CA THR A 30 -2.98 7.80 16.78
C THR A 30 -3.71 6.46 16.75
N MET A 31 -3.01 5.36 17.07
CA MET A 31 -3.47 3.99 16.84
C MET A 31 -3.71 3.21 18.14
N GLY A 32 -3.50 3.84 19.29
CA GLY A 32 -3.52 3.20 20.60
C GLY A 32 -2.24 2.43 20.90
N GLU A 33 -2.21 1.85 22.11
CA GLU A 33 -1.12 1.00 22.58
C GLU A 33 -0.89 -0.21 21.66
N PHE A 34 0.27 -0.85 21.83
CA PHE A 34 0.57 -2.05 21.06
C PHE A 34 -0.46 -3.16 21.36
N THR A 35 -0.97 -3.78 20.31
CA THR A 35 -1.87 -4.93 20.37
C THR A 35 -1.45 -5.98 19.34
N PRO A 36 -1.84 -7.25 19.50
CA PRO A 36 -1.58 -8.28 18.49
C PRO A 36 -2.07 -7.89 17.08
N SER A 37 -3.23 -7.24 16.97
CA SER A 37 -3.75 -6.73 15.70
C SER A 37 -2.83 -5.67 15.06
N ARG A 38 -2.22 -4.79 15.86
CA ARG A 38 -1.24 -3.81 15.39
C ARG A 38 0.05 -4.48 14.90
N GLY A 39 0.45 -5.57 15.54
CA GLY A 39 1.56 -6.43 15.10
C GLY A 39 1.30 -7.08 13.74
N ILE A 40 0.09 -7.63 13.53
CA ILE A 40 -0.32 -8.19 12.23
C ILE A 40 -0.30 -7.12 11.14
N LEU A 41 -0.82 -5.92 11.43
CA LEU A 41 -0.80 -4.81 10.48
C LEU A 41 0.63 -4.40 10.10
N LEU A 42 1.54 -4.35 11.08
CA LEU A 42 2.96 -4.09 10.84
C LEU A 42 3.59 -5.15 9.93
N ALA A 43 3.27 -6.43 10.13
CA ALA A 43 3.76 -7.51 9.28
C ALA A 43 3.31 -7.29 7.81
N ILE A 44 2.03 -6.99 7.59
CA ILE A 44 1.51 -6.69 6.25
C ILE A 44 2.18 -5.46 5.63
N TYR A 45 2.36 -4.37 6.40
CA TYR A 45 3.05 -3.17 5.91
C TYR A 45 4.50 -3.43 5.56
N THR A 46 5.20 -4.25 6.34
CA THR A 46 6.58 -4.68 6.05
C THR A 46 6.63 -5.54 4.79
N THR A 47 5.67 -6.44 4.60
CA THR A 47 5.56 -7.24 3.36
C THR A 47 5.36 -6.35 2.13
N ILE A 48 4.46 -5.35 2.20
CA ILE A 48 4.24 -4.40 1.09
C ILE A 48 5.51 -3.57 0.81
N LEU A 49 6.22 -3.15 1.86
CA LEU A 49 7.48 -2.42 1.74
C LEU A 49 8.54 -3.27 1.02
N LEU A 50 8.75 -4.51 1.47
CA LEU A 50 9.71 -5.42 0.86
C LEU A 50 9.34 -5.74 -0.59
N ALA A 51 8.07 -6.06 -0.86
CA ALA A 51 7.59 -6.29 -2.22
C ALA A 51 7.81 -5.06 -3.12
N SER A 52 7.64 -3.84 -2.58
CA SER A 52 7.89 -2.60 -3.33
C SER A 52 9.38 -2.39 -3.65
N ILE A 53 10.28 -2.71 -2.70
CA ILE A 53 11.74 -2.65 -2.92
C ILE A 53 12.15 -3.66 -3.98
N ILE A 54 11.69 -4.90 -3.83
CA ILE A 54 11.96 -6.01 -4.73
C ILE A 54 11.50 -5.66 -6.16
N LEU A 55 10.27 -5.18 -6.32
CA LEU A 55 9.74 -4.75 -7.63
C LEU A 55 10.44 -3.51 -8.19
N LEU A 56 11.06 -2.67 -7.37
CA LEU A 56 11.85 -1.55 -7.87
C LEU A 56 13.13 -2.03 -8.58
N LEU A 57 13.65 -3.22 -8.25
CA LEU A 57 14.87 -3.77 -8.81
C LEU A 57 14.68 -4.48 -10.16
N PHE A 58 13.55 -5.17 -10.38
CA PHE A 58 13.30 -5.92 -11.63
C PHE A 58 12.01 -5.51 -12.38
N LEU A 59 11.22 -4.60 -11.82
CA LEU A 59 10.15 -3.84 -12.48
C LEU A 59 9.20 -4.66 -13.37
N ASP A 60 8.58 -5.69 -12.79
CA ASP A 60 7.52 -6.46 -13.44
C ASP A 60 6.15 -5.77 -13.30
N ALA A 61 5.52 -5.43 -14.43
CA ALA A 61 4.26 -4.69 -14.45
C ALA A 61 3.07 -5.50 -13.91
N LYS A 62 3.01 -6.81 -14.14
CA LYS A 62 1.90 -7.67 -13.70
C LYS A 62 1.93 -7.84 -12.19
N LEU A 63 3.12 -8.06 -11.62
CA LEU A 63 3.32 -8.13 -10.18
C LEU A 63 3.09 -6.78 -9.49
N ALA A 64 3.53 -5.68 -10.11
CA ALA A 64 3.25 -4.34 -9.60
C ALA A 64 1.75 -4.04 -9.59
N PHE A 65 1.01 -4.43 -10.64
CA PHE A 65 -0.44 -4.33 -10.68
C PHE A 65 -1.11 -5.09 -9.53
N ALA A 66 -0.72 -6.36 -9.30
CA ALA A 66 -1.27 -7.15 -8.21
C ALA A 66 -1.01 -6.49 -6.84
N LEU A 67 0.20 -5.96 -6.62
CA LEU A 67 0.57 -5.24 -5.40
C LEU A 67 -0.26 -3.96 -5.21
N PHE A 68 -0.44 -3.16 -6.26
CA PHE A 68 -1.22 -1.92 -6.19
C PHE A 68 -2.71 -2.20 -6.01
N PHE A 69 -3.25 -3.20 -6.71
CA PHE A 69 -4.65 -3.59 -6.62
C PHE A 69 -5.03 -3.98 -5.20
N MET A 70 -4.26 -4.87 -4.57
CA MET A 70 -4.46 -5.25 -3.17
C MET A 70 -4.45 -4.03 -2.24
N GLN A 71 -3.53 -3.09 -2.48
CA GLN A 71 -3.45 -1.85 -1.72
C GLN A 71 -4.69 -0.97 -1.89
N ILE A 72 -5.15 -0.77 -3.12
CA ILE A 72 -6.35 0.02 -3.40
C ILE A 72 -7.54 -0.56 -2.64
N VAL A 73 -7.77 -1.88 -2.74
CA VAL A 73 -8.90 -2.54 -2.09
C VAL A 73 -8.89 -2.32 -0.58
N TYR A 74 -7.80 -2.66 0.13
CA TYR A 74 -7.82 -2.50 1.59
C TYR A 74 -7.87 -1.03 2.02
N LYS A 75 -7.24 -0.13 1.26
CA LYS A 75 -7.20 1.30 1.59
C LYS A 75 -8.57 1.94 1.44
N LEU A 76 -9.32 1.59 0.38
CA LEU A 76 -10.70 2.05 0.19
C LEU A 76 -11.68 1.40 1.18
N LEU A 77 -11.38 0.20 1.69
CA LEU A 77 -12.16 -0.41 2.78
C LEU A 77 -11.90 0.26 4.15
N SER A 78 -10.75 0.91 4.33
CA SER A 78 -10.34 1.44 5.63
C SER A 78 -11.31 2.45 6.30
N PRO A 79 -12.02 3.35 5.60
CA PRO A 79 -13.02 4.22 6.22
C PRO A 79 -14.17 3.45 6.88
N PHE A 80 -14.55 2.32 6.30
CA PHE A 80 -15.67 1.50 6.78
C PHE A 80 -15.25 0.63 7.96
N THR A 81 -14.04 0.06 7.92
CA THR A 81 -13.52 -0.79 8.99
C THR A 81 -13.10 0.01 10.22
N VAL A 82 -12.49 1.19 10.02
CA VAL A 82 -12.13 2.14 11.08
C VAL A 82 -13.34 2.98 11.53
N LYS A 83 -14.43 2.99 10.74
CA LYS A 83 -15.67 3.73 10.99
C LYS A 83 -15.49 5.25 11.10
N THR A 84 -14.43 5.79 10.50
CA THR A 84 -14.18 7.23 10.43
C THR A 84 -13.27 7.58 9.26
N ILE A 85 -13.53 8.72 8.63
CA ILE A 85 -12.67 9.33 7.61
C ILE A 85 -11.67 10.33 8.19
N LYS A 86 -11.83 10.72 9.47
CA LYS A 86 -10.99 11.75 10.12
C LYS A 86 -9.68 11.18 10.67
N HIS A 87 -9.53 9.86 10.66
CA HIS A 87 -8.33 9.22 11.18
C HIS A 87 -7.15 9.46 10.21
N PRO A 88 -5.97 9.92 10.69
CA PRO A 88 -4.85 10.29 9.82
C PRO A 88 -4.42 9.19 8.83
N PHE A 89 -4.42 7.93 9.27
CA PHE A 89 -4.08 6.81 8.39
C PHE A 89 -5.15 6.52 7.34
N VAL A 90 -6.43 6.75 7.64
CA VAL A 90 -7.51 6.57 6.66
C VAL A 90 -7.39 7.63 5.56
N ILE A 91 -7.10 8.88 5.95
CA ILE A 91 -6.85 9.97 5.00
C ILE A 91 -5.66 9.62 4.09
N SER A 92 -4.51 9.24 4.66
CA SER A 92 -3.34 8.80 3.89
C SER A 92 -3.65 7.60 2.97
N ASN A 93 -4.44 6.64 3.45
CA ASN A 93 -4.87 5.50 2.66
C ASN A 93 -5.68 5.90 1.43
N ILE A 94 -6.63 6.82 1.57
CA ILE A 94 -7.43 7.31 0.44
C ILE A 94 -6.55 8.00 -0.60
N PHE A 95 -5.65 8.90 -0.18
CA PHE A 95 -4.74 9.59 -1.11
C PHE A 95 -3.86 8.61 -1.89
N ILE A 96 -3.27 7.64 -1.20
CA ILE A 96 -2.42 6.64 -1.86
C ILE A 96 -3.25 5.71 -2.76
N ALA A 97 -4.48 5.36 -2.37
CA ALA A 97 -5.37 4.57 -3.21
C ALA A 97 -5.71 5.30 -4.52
N VAL A 98 -5.99 6.60 -4.47
CA VAL A 98 -6.22 7.42 -5.66
C VAL A 98 -4.98 7.44 -6.56
N PHE A 99 -3.79 7.63 -5.99
CA PHE A 99 -2.54 7.62 -6.76
C PHE A 99 -2.29 6.27 -7.44
N HIS A 100 -2.54 5.16 -6.73
CA HIS A 100 -2.42 3.81 -7.29
C HIS A 100 -3.47 3.51 -8.35
N LEU A 101 -4.71 4.00 -8.19
CA LEU A 101 -5.76 3.90 -9.22
C LEU A 101 -5.33 4.59 -10.51
N LEU A 102 -4.78 5.81 -10.42
CA LEU A 102 -4.24 6.52 -11.58
C LEU A 102 -3.08 5.74 -12.22
N THR A 103 -2.24 5.11 -11.40
CA THR A 103 -1.15 4.27 -11.88
C THR A 103 -1.66 3.09 -12.69
N ILE A 104 -2.60 2.32 -12.13
CA ILE A 104 -3.24 1.20 -12.83
C ILE A 104 -3.91 1.67 -14.12
N TYR A 105 -4.63 2.79 -14.08
CA TYR A 105 -5.25 3.37 -15.27
C TYR A 105 -4.21 3.61 -16.38
N THR A 106 -3.07 4.23 -16.06
CA THR A 106 -1.99 4.43 -17.04
C THR A 106 -1.32 3.15 -17.51
N MET A 107 -1.26 2.11 -16.67
CA MET A 107 -0.76 0.79 -17.07
C MET A 107 -1.68 0.13 -18.09
N ILE A 108 -2.99 0.26 -17.92
CA ILE A 108 -4.00 -0.23 -18.87
C ILE A 108 -3.90 0.52 -20.19
N GLN A 109 -3.81 1.86 -20.15
CA GLN A 109 -3.66 2.67 -21.37
C GLN A 109 -2.38 2.36 -22.15
N ALA A 110 -1.31 1.98 -21.46
CA ALA A 110 -0.04 1.58 -22.05
C ALA A 110 0.01 0.08 -22.44
N ASP A 111 -1.11 -0.64 -22.34
CA ASP A 111 -1.24 -2.07 -22.64
C ASP A 111 -0.19 -2.96 -21.93
N LEU A 112 0.22 -2.56 -20.72
CA LEU A 112 1.21 -3.30 -19.92
C LEU A 112 0.63 -4.54 -19.23
N LEU A 113 -0.69 -4.72 -19.32
CA LEU A 113 -1.45 -5.76 -18.63
C LEU A 113 -2.06 -6.76 -19.62
N GLN A 114 -1.26 -7.18 -20.61
CA GLN A 114 -1.61 -8.31 -21.45
C GLN A 114 -1.61 -9.58 -20.60
N PHE A 115 -2.79 -9.94 -20.10
CA PHE A 115 -3.03 -11.27 -19.59
C PHE A 115 -3.22 -12.15 -20.80
N ASP A 116 -2.24 -13.01 -21.07
CA ASP A 116 -2.42 -14.12 -22.02
C ASP A 116 -3.50 -15.03 -21.42
N ILE A 117 -4.77 -14.71 -21.72
CA ILE A 117 -5.89 -15.58 -21.43
C ILE A 117 -5.71 -16.73 -22.41
N LEU A 118 -5.00 -17.76 -21.94
CA LEU A 118 -4.88 -19.11 -22.51
C LEU A 118 -5.67 -19.28 -23.82
N THR A 119 -5.07 -18.87 -24.94
CA THR A 119 -5.40 -19.47 -26.23
C THR A 119 -4.84 -20.88 -26.18
N LYS A 120 -5.60 -21.78 -25.56
CA LYS A 120 -5.55 -23.21 -25.80
C LYS A 120 -6.67 -23.56 -26.75
#